data_AF-A0A5B7UE90-F1
#
_entry.id   AF-A0A5B7UE90-F1
#
_cell.length_a   1.000
_cell.length_b   1.000
_cell.length_c   1.000
_cell.angle_alpha   90.00
_cell.angle_beta   90.00
_cell.angle_gamma   90.00
#
_symmetry.space_group_name_H-M   'P 1'
#
loop_
_entity.id
_entity.type
_entity.pdbx_description
1 polymer ?
#
loop_
_entity_poly.entity_id
_entity_poly.type
_entity_poly.pdbx_seq_one_letter_code
_entity_poly.pdbx_strand_id
1 'polypeptide(L)'
;MKKKKIYFNNEASVTTISILMVAGLAIIGLNFVKDISPKELYAYKVSAYLLVIAIFVKKIIENLWLKNFMGWTKRILHLKINSRQIETIHRSDIKKVEFNSGILTIKTSGKNFVYDLEPYRNQDVQKLLKIIRP
;
A
#
# COMPACT_ATOMS: atom_id res chain seq x y z
N MET A 1 -20.50 -11.87 -16.92
CA MET A 1 -19.83 -10.58 -16.60
C MET A 1 -18.39 -10.82 -16.16
N LYS A 2 -17.44 -9.97 -16.55
CA LYS A 2 -16.02 -10.12 -16.15
C LYS A 2 -15.84 -9.72 -14.69
N LYS A 3 -15.40 -10.65 -13.84
CA LYS A 3 -15.17 -10.39 -12.40
C LYS A 3 -14.05 -9.36 -12.19
N LYS A 4 -14.28 -8.40 -11.30
CA LYS A 4 -13.33 -7.34 -10.92
C LYS A 4 -12.15 -7.94 -10.15
N LYS A 5 -10.97 -7.34 -10.31
CA LYS A 5 -9.73 -7.73 -9.61
C LYS A 5 -9.49 -6.81 -8.42
N ILE A 6 -8.94 -7.35 -7.34
CA ILE A 6 -8.41 -6.58 -6.20
C ILE A 6 -6.88 -6.62 -6.28
N TYR A 7 -6.25 -5.46 -6.18
CA TYR A 7 -4.79 -5.37 -6.12
C TYR A 7 -4.30 -5.52 -4.69
N PHE A 8 -3.34 -6.40 -4.46
CA PHE A 8 -2.81 -6.72 -3.14
C PHE A 8 -1.38 -6.21 -3.03
N ASN A 9 -1.10 -5.39 -2.03
CA ASN A 9 0.24 -4.96 -1.69
C ASN A 9 0.50 -5.17 -0.19
N ASN A 10 1.54 -5.94 0.13
CA ASN A 10 1.98 -6.03 1.51
C ASN A 10 2.83 -4.80 1.84
N GLU A 11 2.21 -3.82 2.50
CA GLU A 11 2.87 -2.60 2.96
C GLU A 11 3.81 -2.85 4.14
N ALA A 12 3.95 -4.09 4.65
CA ALA A 12 4.98 -4.47 5.63
C ALA A 12 6.43 -4.18 5.17
N SER A 13 6.58 -3.66 3.96
CA SER A 13 7.73 -2.89 3.53
C SER A 13 7.89 -1.60 4.34
N VAL A 14 8.34 -1.74 5.61
CA VAL A 14 9.23 -0.76 6.27
C VAL A 14 10.26 -0.22 5.25
N THR A 15 10.66 -1.09 4.33
CA THR A 15 11.39 -0.81 3.09
C THR A 15 10.94 0.45 2.34
N THR A 16 9.67 0.81 2.18
CA THR A 16 9.32 1.99 1.36
C THR A 16 9.73 3.30 2.06
N ILE A 17 9.42 3.42 3.35
CA ILE A 17 9.79 4.58 4.15
C ILE A 17 11.31 4.59 4.39
N SER A 18 11.89 3.43 4.71
CA SER A 18 13.34 3.28 4.85
C SER A 18 14.09 3.58 3.56
N ILE A 19 13.59 3.17 2.40
CA ILE A 19 14.19 3.50 1.10
C ILE A 19 14.11 5.01 0.84
N LEU A 20 12.99 5.67 1.16
CA LEU A 20 12.91 7.13 1.04
C LEU A 20 13.88 7.85 1.97
N MET A 21 14.03 7.39 3.22
CA MET A 21 15.02 7.92 4.16
C MET A 21 16.46 7.69 3.66
N VAL A 22 16.78 6.47 3.23
CA VAL A 22 18.12 6.13 2.70
C VAL A 22 18.42 6.92 1.43
N ALA A 23 17.44 7.07 0.52
CA ALA A 23 17.60 7.88 -0.69
C ALA A 23 17.84 9.36 -0.35
N GLY A 24 17.09 9.92 0.61
CA GLY A 24 17.30 11.29 1.08
C GLY A 24 18.67 11.48 1.74
N LEU A 25 19.07 10.57 2.63
CA LEU A 25 20.39 10.58 3.26
C LEU A 25 21.52 10.41 2.25
N ALA A 26 21.34 9.57 1.22
CA ALA A 26 22.32 9.40 0.15
C ALA A 26 22.47 10.70 -0.67
N ILE A 27 21.38 11.38 -1.03
CA ILE A 27 21.44 12.68 -1.74
C ILE A 27 22.19 13.73 -0.93
N ILE A 28 21.92 13.82 0.38
CA ILE A 28 22.58 14.76 1.28
C ILE A 28 24.06 14.40 1.45
N GLY A 29 24.35 13.12 1.74
CA GLY A 29 25.70 12.61 1.97
C GLY A 29 26.62 12.74 0.76
N LEU A 30 26.08 12.61 -0.46
CA LEU A 30 26.82 12.82 -1.70
C LEU A 30 27.41 14.23 -1.83
N ASN A 31 26.86 15.24 -1.15
CA ASN A 31 27.44 16.60 -1.16
C ASN A 31 28.70 16.73 -0.28
N PHE A 32 28.97 15.76 0.59
CA PHE A 32 30.12 15.78 1.50
C PHE A 32 31.25 14.84 1.08
N VAL A 33 31.06 14.06 0.00
CA VAL A 33 32.08 13.19 -0.55
C VAL A 33 33.12 14.05 -1.29
N LYS A 34 34.34 14.07 -0.75
CA LYS A 34 35.51 14.60 -1.46
C LYS A 34 36.03 13.52 -2.41
N ASP A 35 36.57 13.93 -3.55
CA ASP A 35 37.17 13.05 -4.58
C ASP A 35 36.21 12.30 -5.53
N ILE A 36 34.99 12.81 -5.72
CA ILE A 36 34.08 12.35 -6.79
C ILE A 36 34.12 13.30 -7.99
N SER A 37 34.12 12.76 -9.21
CA SER A 37 34.03 13.60 -10.40
C SER A 37 32.64 14.26 -10.53
N PRO A 38 32.54 15.48 -11.10
CA PRO A 38 31.25 16.14 -11.28
C PRO A 38 30.22 15.32 -12.07
N LYS A 39 30.69 14.50 -13.03
CA LYS A 39 29.84 13.65 -13.86
C LYS A 39 29.24 12.49 -13.06
N GLU A 40 30.03 11.85 -12.20
CA GLU A 40 29.57 10.78 -11.31
C GLU A 40 28.62 11.33 -10.24
N LEU A 41 28.94 12.48 -9.64
CA LEU A 41 28.05 13.14 -8.67
C LEU A 41 26.67 13.43 -9.27
N TYR A 42 26.64 13.93 -10.51
CA TYR A 42 25.40 14.18 -11.23
C TYR A 42 24.62 12.88 -11.46
N ALA A 43 25.28 11.82 -11.93
CA ALA A 43 24.64 10.54 -12.16
C ALA A 43 24.03 9.97 -10.87
N TYR A 44 24.75 10.00 -9.75
CA TYR A 44 24.23 9.52 -8.46
C TYR A 44 23.02 10.32 -7.96
N LYS A 45 23.06 11.66 -8.08
CA LYS A 45 21.92 12.51 -7.73
C LYS A 45 20.70 12.17 -8.59
N VAL A 46 20.88 12.04 -9.90
CA VAL A 46 19.79 11.66 -10.83
C VAL A 46 19.22 10.29 -10.48
N SER A 47 20.05 9.29 -10.21
CA SER A 47 19.59 7.95 -9.80
C SER A 47 18.77 7.99 -8.51
N ALA A 48 19.20 8.77 -7.52
CA ALA A 48 18.46 8.92 -6.28
C ALA A 48 17.13 9.65 -6.47
N TYR A 49 17.09 10.69 -7.32
CA TYR A 49 15.83 11.35 -7.69
C TYR A 49 14.87 10.41 -8.43
N LEU A 50 15.36 9.61 -9.37
CA LEU A 50 14.54 8.63 -10.09
C LEU A 50 13.94 7.59 -9.15
N LEU A 51 14.69 7.15 -8.15
CA LEU A 51 14.20 6.24 -7.11
C LEU A 51 13.05 6.86 -6.31
N VAL A 52 13.19 8.12 -5.89
CA VAL A 52 12.14 8.86 -5.18
C VAL A 52 10.89 9.01 -6.05
N ILE A 53 11.06 9.39 -7.32
CA ILE A 53 9.96 9.50 -8.28
C ILE A 53 9.25 8.16 -8.46
N ALA A 54 9.98 7.07 -8.62
CA ALA A 54 9.38 5.73 -8.79
C ALA A 54 8.52 5.33 -7.59
N ILE A 55 8.97 5.61 -6.37
CA ILE A 55 8.21 5.35 -5.14
C ILE A 55 6.96 6.23 -5.08
N PHE A 56 7.08 7.51 -5.43
CA PHE A 56 5.96 8.44 -5.43
C PHE A 56 4.89 8.06 -6.45
N VAL A 57 5.30 7.71 -7.68
CA VAL A 57 4.40 7.24 -8.75
C VAL A 57 3.67 5.96 -8.31
N LYS A 58 4.35 5.02 -7.67
CA LYS A 58 3.71 3.82 -7.11
C LYS A 58 2.58 4.19 -6.15
N LYS A 59 2.84 5.11 -5.21
CA LYS A 59 1.83 5.57 -4.24
C LYS A 59 0.66 6.30 -4.90
N ILE A 60 0.91 7.11 -5.94
CA ILE A 60 -0.15 7.73 -6.75
C ILE A 60 -1.03 6.66 -7.40
N ILE A 61 -0.43 5.63 -8.01
CA ILE A 61 -1.20 4.56 -8.66
C ILE A 61 -2.10 3.86 -7.64
N GLU A 62 -1.56 3.51 -6.48
CA GLU A 62 -2.31 2.85 -5.39
C GLU A 62 -3.47 3.73 -4.89
N ASN A 63 -3.23 5.02 -4.65
CA ASN A 63 -4.19 5.91 -4.04
C ASN A 63 -5.23 6.47 -5.02
N LEU A 64 -4.83 6.81 -6.25
CA LEU A 64 -5.66 7.56 -7.20
C LEU A 64 -6.20 6.67 -8.33
N TRP A 65 -5.40 5.73 -8.82
CA TRP A 65 -5.74 4.99 -10.04
C TRP A 65 -6.42 3.66 -9.77
N LEU A 66 -5.95 2.92 -8.76
CA LEU A 66 -6.56 1.66 -8.39
C LEU A 66 -7.90 1.91 -7.71
N LYS A 67 -8.98 1.44 -8.33
CA LYS A 67 -10.33 1.46 -7.75
C LYS A 67 -10.51 0.41 -6.64
N ASN A 68 -9.74 -0.68 -6.70
CA ASN A 68 -9.83 -1.83 -5.80
C ASN A 68 -8.44 -2.24 -5.33
N PHE A 69 -8.11 -1.94 -4.08
CA PHE A 69 -6.79 -2.11 -3.50
C PHE A 69 -6.87 -2.59 -2.05
N MET A 70 -5.94 -3.46 -1.69
CA MET A 70 -5.71 -3.91 -0.32
C MET A 70 -4.21 -3.81 0.00
N GLY A 71 -3.88 -2.84 0.85
CA GLY A 71 -2.61 -2.71 1.54
C GLY A 71 -2.69 -3.35 2.93
N TRP A 72 -1.63 -4.00 3.41
CA TRP A 72 -1.59 -4.39 4.82
C TRP A 72 -0.18 -4.36 5.42
N THR A 73 -0.13 -4.10 6.72
CA THR A 73 1.03 -4.26 7.59
C THR A 73 0.68 -5.16 8.78
N LYS A 74 1.64 -5.38 9.69
CA LYS A 74 1.38 -6.06 10.97
C LYS A 74 0.34 -5.33 11.84
N ARG A 75 0.16 -4.02 11.69
CA ARG A 75 -0.70 -3.20 12.56
C ARG A 75 -1.93 -2.64 11.85
N ILE A 76 -1.84 -2.42 10.55
CA ILE A 76 -2.82 -1.62 9.79
C ILE A 76 -3.26 -2.39 8.53
N LEU A 77 -4.54 -2.24 8.18
CA LEU A 77 -5.12 -2.62 6.91
C LEU A 77 -5.54 -1.35 6.16
N HIS A 78 -5.16 -1.24 4.90
CA HIS A 78 -5.61 -0.19 3.99
C HIS A 78 -6.50 -0.83 2.93
N LEU A 79 -7.80 -0.52 2.95
CA LEU A 79 -8.79 -1.11 2.05
C LEU A 79 -9.44 -0.02 1.21
N LYS A 80 -9.52 -0.27 -0.10
CA LYS A 80 -10.26 0.56 -1.05
C LYS A 80 -11.01 -0.38 -1.97
N ILE A 81 -12.31 -0.51 -1.79
CA ILE A 81 -13.15 -1.42 -2.59
C ILE A 81 -14.28 -0.58 -3.19
N ASN A 82 -14.26 -0.39 -4.51
CA ASN A 82 -15.20 0.47 -5.24
C ASN A 82 -15.40 1.87 -4.63
N SER A 83 -14.39 2.39 -3.93
CA SER A 83 -14.43 3.68 -3.24
C SER A 83 -13.36 4.62 -3.80
N ARG A 84 -13.58 5.93 -3.64
CA ARG A 84 -12.57 6.96 -3.95
C ARG A 84 -11.53 7.09 -2.83
N GLN A 85 -11.90 6.77 -1.60
CA GLN A 85 -11.05 6.91 -0.42
C GLN A 85 -10.54 5.55 0.05
N ILE A 86 -9.30 5.55 0.54
CA ILE A 86 -8.74 4.39 1.24
C ILE A 86 -9.20 4.46 2.69
N GLU A 87 -9.85 3.39 3.14
CA GLU A 87 -10.17 3.20 4.55
C GLU A 87 -8.99 2.54 5.25
N THR A 88 -8.59 3.13 6.37
CA THR A 88 -7.49 2.63 7.20
C THR A 88 -8.06 2.03 8.46
N ILE A 89 -7.75 0.77 8.71
CA ILE A 89 -8.27 -0.02 9.84
C ILE A 89 -7.09 -0.52 10.66
N HIS A 90 -7.03 -0.14 11.93
CA HIS A 90 -6.05 -0.71 12.85
C HIS A 90 -6.50 -2.12 13.25
N ARG A 91 -5.59 -3.10 13.15
CA ARG A 91 -5.90 -4.50 13.48
C ARG A 91 -6.30 -4.67 14.94
N SER A 92 -5.75 -3.85 15.85
CA SER A 92 -6.13 -3.81 17.27
C SER A 92 -7.60 -3.45 17.48
N ASP A 93 -8.19 -2.72 16.53
CA ASP A 93 -9.55 -2.20 16.67
C ASP A 93 -10.58 -3.18 16.11
N ILE A 94 -10.14 -4.22 15.39
CA ILE A 94 -11.02 -5.22 14.79
C ILE A 94 -11.56 -6.14 15.89
N LYS A 95 -12.86 -6.03 16.13
CA LYS A 95 -13.57 -6.89 17.09
C LYS A 95 -14.07 -8.18 16.44
N LYS A 96 -14.53 -8.09 15.19
CA LYS A 96 -15.10 -9.25 14.47
C LYS A 96 -15.04 -9.06 12.97
N VAL A 97 -14.84 -10.16 12.24
CA VAL A 97 -14.87 -10.21 10.79
C VAL A 97 -15.90 -11.26 10.35
N GLU A 98 -16.93 -10.84 9.63
CA GLU A 98 -18.00 -11.69 9.13
C GLU A 98 -17.99 -11.65 7.60
N PHE A 99 -18.17 -12.81 6.95
CA PHE A 99 -18.33 -12.88 5.49
C PHE A 99 -19.52 -13.78 5.18
N ASN A 100 -20.56 -13.21 4.59
CA ASN A 100 -21.80 -13.93 4.25
C ASN A 100 -22.34 -13.46 2.90
N SER A 101 -22.72 -14.40 2.04
CA SER A 101 -23.32 -14.14 0.72
C SER A 101 -22.60 -13.06 -0.10
N GLY A 102 -21.26 -13.05 -0.09
CA GLY A 102 -20.46 -12.07 -0.82
C GLY A 102 -20.23 -10.75 -0.09
N ILE A 103 -20.88 -10.50 1.05
CA ILE A 103 -20.71 -9.30 1.86
C ILE A 103 -19.68 -9.54 2.96
N LEU A 104 -18.65 -8.70 2.98
CA LEU A 104 -17.66 -8.64 4.06
C LEU A 104 -18.01 -7.52 5.03
N THR A 105 -18.12 -7.86 6.30
CA THR A 105 -18.32 -6.90 7.39
C THR A 105 -17.17 -6.98 8.38
N ILE A 106 -16.47 -5.86 8.58
CA ILE A 106 -15.41 -5.70 9.58
C ILE A 106 -15.96 -4.79 10.68
N LYS A 107 -16.24 -5.38 11.84
CA LYS A 107 -16.70 -4.65 13.03
C LYS A 107 -15.50 -4.16 13.80
N THR A 108 -15.41 -2.85 14.01
CA THR A 108 -14.34 -2.24 14.82
C THR A 108 -14.90 -1.59 16.08
N SER A 109 -14.02 -1.09 16.96
CA SER A 109 -14.40 -0.31 18.14
C SER A 109 -15.14 0.99 17.79
N GLY A 110 -14.85 1.62 16.65
CA GLY A 110 -15.45 2.90 16.25
C GLY A 110 -16.51 2.78 15.16
N LYS A 111 -16.15 2.22 13.99
CA LYS A 111 -17.01 2.16 12.81
C LYS A 111 -17.05 0.75 12.22
N ASN A 112 -18.21 0.35 11.70
CA ASN A 112 -18.31 -0.88 10.92
C ASN A 112 -18.00 -0.59 9.44
N PHE A 113 -17.18 -1.44 8.83
CA PHE A 113 -16.86 -1.39 7.42
C PHE A 113 -17.57 -2.53 6.70
N VAL A 114 -18.31 -2.22 5.65
CA VAL A 114 -19.11 -3.19 4.89
C VAL A 114 -18.73 -3.09 3.41
N TYR A 115 -18.38 -4.22 2.81
CA TYR A 115 -17.97 -4.31 1.41
C TYR A 115 -18.75 -5.41 0.69
N ASP A 116 -19.37 -5.06 -0.43
CA ASP A 116 -19.87 -6.05 -1.38
C ASP A 116 -18.71 -6.59 -2.24
N LEU A 117 -18.43 -7.88 -2.08
CA LEU A 117 -17.39 -8.62 -2.78
C LEU A 117 -17.92 -9.59 -3.85
N GLU A 118 -19.23 -9.67 -4.07
CA GLU A 118 -19.84 -10.52 -5.11
C GLU A 118 -19.27 -10.29 -6.52
N PRO A 119 -19.05 -9.03 -6.98
CA PRO A 119 -18.56 -8.79 -8.34
C PRO A 119 -17.06 -9.10 -8.52
N TYR A 120 -16.36 -9.59 -7.49
CA TYR A 120 -14.91 -9.81 -7.49
C TYR A 120 -14.54 -11.29 -7.69
N ARG A 121 -13.31 -11.51 -8.13
CA ARG A 121 -12.76 -12.85 -8.33
C ARG A 121 -12.68 -13.61 -7.01
N ASN A 122 -13.16 -14.86 -7.00
CA ASN A 122 -13.17 -15.70 -5.79
C ASN A 122 -11.77 -15.85 -5.18
N GLN A 123 -10.72 -16.00 -6.01
CA GLN A 123 -9.33 -16.08 -5.53
C GLN A 123 -8.93 -14.83 -4.73
N ASP A 124 -9.36 -13.64 -5.18
CA ASP A 124 -8.99 -12.36 -4.60
C ASP A 124 -9.76 -12.19 -3.29
N VAL A 125 -11.05 -12.54 -3.27
CA VAL A 125 -11.87 -12.56 -2.05
C VAL A 125 -11.28 -13.51 -1.00
N GLN A 126 -10.90 -14.73 -1.38
CA GLN A 126 -10.26 -15.67 -0.45
C GLN A 126 -8.94 -15.14 0.09
N LYS A 127 -8.11 -14.54 -0.77
CA LYS A 127 -6.84 -13.93 -0.35
C LYS A 127 -7.07 -12.78 0.63
N LEU A 128 -8.05 -11.92 0.35
CA LEU A 128 -8.43 -10.83 1.22
C LEU A 128 -8.90 -11.34 2.60
N LEU A 129 -9.78 -12.34 2.63
CA LEU A 129 -10.25 -12.94 3.88
C LEU A 129 -9.11 -13.56 4.71
N LYS A 130 -8.14 -14.22 4.05
CA LYS A 130 -6.94 -14.76 4.72
C LYS A 130 -6.07 -13.69 5.36
N ILE A 131 -6.00 -12.49 4.77
CA ILE A 131 -5.18 -11.39 5.30
C ILE A 131 -5.91 -10.68 6.45
N ILE A 132 -7.23 -10.50 6.34
CA ILE A 132 -8.02 -9.73 7.33
C ILE A 132 -8.29 -10.55 8.58
N ARG A 133 -8.58 -11.86 8.44
CA ARG A 133 -8.77 -12.73 9.60
C ARG A 133 -7.42 -12.90 10.31
N PRO A 134 -7.36 -12.65 11.63
CA PRO A 134 -6.16 -12.88 12.42
C PRO A 134 -5.78 -14.37 12.46
#